data_AF-A0A3E2HDH2-F1
#
_entry.id   AF-A0A3E2HDH2-F1
#
_cell.length_a   1.000
_cell.length_b   1.000
_cell.length_c   1.000
_cell.angle_alpha   90.00
_cell.angle_beta   90.00
_cell.angle_gamma   90.00
#
_symmetry.space_group_name_H-M   'P 1'
#
loop_
_entity.id
_entity.type
_entity.pdbx_description
1 polymer ?
#
loop_
_entity_poly.entity_id
_entity_poly.type
_entity_poly.pdbx_seq_one_letter_code
_entity_poly.pdbx_strand_id
1 'polypeptide(L)'
;MPASSPSFSSTIPSSSSITAMMAAATNFGDRNSGVQAHTIHGGVSVAYHLPARPETPPSPTCTVPFRRDPDFIGRATILDQIHQRCTVLGSWTALVGLGGVGKSQLAIEYAYQIRDQSPDIWVFWVHASNAARFEQSYREIADVVKIPGREDPKANIFKLVYNWLRNNKRQWILILDNIDDASFLFIQNTDSD
;
A
#
# COMPACT_ATOMS: atom_id res chain seq x y z
N MET A 1 -2.78 -45.35 -38.60
CA MET A 1 -1.46 -45.12 -39.26
C MET A 1 -1.68 -45.03 -40.76
N PRO A 2 -1.00 -44.16 -41.53
CA PRO A 2 0.11 -43.28 -41.15
C PRO A 2 -0.26 -41.77 -41.16
N ALA A 3 0.68 -40.99 -40.65
CA ALA A 3 0.65 -39.54 -40.45
C ALA A 3 1.01 -38.77 -41.73
N SER A 4 0.50 -37.54 -41.84
CA SER A 4 0.96 -36.54 -42.82
C SER A 4 1.23 -35.24 -42.07
N SER A 5 2.52 -34.92 -41.92
CA SER A 5 3.01 -33.69 -41.33
C SER A 5 2.72 -32.50 -42.26
N PRO A 6 2.22 -31.35 -41.78
CA PRO A 6 2.29 -30.12 -42.54
C PRO A 6 3.61 -29.40 -42.25
N SER A 7 4.35 -29.13 -43.33
CA SER A 7 5.52 -28.26 -43.41
C SER A 7 5.19 -26.84 -42.97
N PHE A 8 5.97 -26.29 -42.03
CA PHE A 8 5.97 -24.87 -41.70
C PHE A 8 6.71 -24.09 -42.79
N SER A 9 5.99 -23.20 -43.49
CA SER A 9 6.59 -22.15 -44.32
C SER A 9 6.42 -20.83 -43.59
N SER A 10 7.52 -20.25 -43.10
CA SER A 10 7.52 -18.89 -42.56
C SER A 10 7.59 -17.92 -43.73
N THR A 11 6.65 -16.97 -43.77
CA THR A 11 6.75 -15.81 -44.65
C THR A 11 6.46 -14.59 -43.80
N ILE A 12 7.52 -13.85 -43.52
CA ILE A 12 7.46 -12.50 -42.96
C ILE A 12 7.09 -11.57 -44.12
N PRO A 13 6.09 -10.69 -43.97
CA PRO A 13 6.05 -9.46 -44.76
C PRO A 13 6.52 -8.26 -43.93
N SER A 14 7.37 -7.50 -44.59
CA SER A 14 8.01 -6.23 -44.28
C SER A 14 7.05 -5.06 -44.02
N SER A 15 7.60 -4.00 -43.42
CA SER A 15 7.03 -2.67 -43.13
C SER A 15 6.24 -2.05 -44.30
N SER A 16 5.26 -1.15 -44.14
CA SER A 16 5.22 0.12 -43.40
C SER A 16 3.76 0.65 -43.50
N SER A 17 3.11 1.20 -42.48
CA SER A 17 2.92 2.66 -42.31
C SER A 17 2.04 2.88 -41.06
N ILE A 18 2.53 3.61 -40.05
CA ILE A 18 1.72 3.99 -38.89
C ILE A 18 0.96 5.26 -39.26
N THR A 19 -0.29 5.12 -39.72
CA THR A 19 -1.23 6.24 -39.78
C THR A 19 -1.74 6.50 -38.36
N ALA A 20 -1.48 7.70 -37.85
CA ALA A 20 -2.01 8.14 -36.56
C ALA A 20 -3.55 8.10 -36.58
N MET A 21 -4.13 7.28 -35.72
CA MET A 21 -5.58 7.13 -35.58
C MET A 21 -6.12 8.21 -34.65
N MET A 22 -6.81 9.20 -35.20
CA MET A 22 -7.74 10.03 -34.42
C MET A 22 -9.03 9.24 -34.23
N ALA A 23 -9.12 8.48 -33.14
CA ALA A 23 -10.36 7.80 -32.76
C ALA A 23 -11.27 8.81 -32.04
N ALA A 24 -12.41 9.15 -32.66
CA ALA A 24 -13.45 9.90 -31.97
C ALA A 24 -14.21 8.94 -31.04
N ALA A 25 -14.11 9.18 -29.72
CA ALA A 25 -14.94 8.47 -28.74
C ALA A 25 -16.32 9.12 -28.68
N THR A 26 -17.36 8.34 -28.91
CA THR A 26 -18.76 8.78 -28.75
C THR A 26 -19.35 8.13 -27.51
N ASN A 27 -19.88 8.95 -26.59
CA ASN A 27 -20.55 8.48 -25.38
C ASN A 27 -22.06 8.44 -25.61
N PHE A 28 -22.68 7.30 -25.31
CA PHE A 28 -24.13 7.11 -25.35
C PHE A 28 -24.64 6.79 -23.94
N GLY A 29 -25.08 7.82 -23.21
CA GLY A 29 -25.54 7.68 -21.82
C GLY A 29 -24.43 7.35 -20.81
N ASP A 30 -24.80 7.21 -19.54
CA ASP A 30 -23.84 7.15 -18.41
C ASP A 30 -23.00 5.87 -18.34
N ARG A 31 -23.23 4.89 -19.21
CA ARG A 31 -22.60 3.54 -19.11
C ARG A 31 -22.09 2.94 -20.41
N ASN A 32 -22.34 3.55 -21.58
CA ASN A 32 -21.91 2.98 -22.84
C ASN A 32 -20.99 3.95 -23.61
N SER A 33 -19.81 3.46 -23.97
CA SER A 33 -18.89 4.16 -24.87
C SER A 33 -18.69 3.32 -26.14
N GLY A 34 -18.78 3.98 -27.30
CA GLY A 34 -18.51 3.40 -28.60
C GLY A 34 -17.28 4.01 -29.24
N VAL A 35 -16.51 3.20 -29.96
CA VAL A 35 -15.36 3.66 -30.77
C VAL A 35 -15.71 3.48 -32.23
N GLN A 36 -15.70 4.55 -33.01
CA GLN A 36 -15.89 4.46 -34.45
C GLN A 36 -14.54 4.29 -35.13
N ALA A 37 -14.30 3.10 -35.69
CA ALA A 37 -13.15 2.83 -36.54
C ALA A 37 -13.59 2.74 -38.01
N HIS A 38 -12.80 3.31 -38.92
CA HIS A 38 -12.99 3.12 -40.36
C HIS A 38 -12.39 1.78 -40.81
N THR A 39 -12.36 1.48 -42.11
CA THR A 39 -11.89 0.20 -42.68
C THR A 39 -10.57 -0.28 -42.06
N ILE A 40 -10.63 -1.41 -41.33
CA ILE A 40 -9.47 -2.09 -40.73
C ILE A 40 -9.11 -3.30 -41.59
N HIS A 41 -7.93 -3.28 -42.20
CA HIS A 41 -7.39 -4.43 -42.96
C HIS A 41 -6.50 -5.34 -42.09
N GLY A 42 -6.99 -5.73 -40.91
CA GLY A 42 -6.27 -6.57 -39.95
C GLY A 42 -7.16 -7.07 -38.81
N GLY A 43 -6.67 -8.06 -38.04
CA GLY A 43 -7.42 -8.63 -36.91
C GLY A 43 -7.65 -7.61 -35.80
N VAL A 44 -8.90 -7.47 -35.35
CA VAL A 44 -9.28 -6.57 -34.26
C VAL A 44 -9.32 -7.35 -32.95
N SER A 45 -8.46 -6.98 -32.00
CA SER A 45 -8.56 -7.43 -30.60
C SER A 45 -9.13 -6.31 -29.75
N VAL A 46 -10.33 -6.52 -29.20
CA VAL A 46 -10.95 -5.60 -28.23
C VAL A 46 -10.51 -6.02 -26.83
N ALA A 47 -9.57 -5.29 -26.24
CA ALA A 47 -9.23 -5.45 -24.83
C ALA A 47 -10.18 -4.58 -24.00
N TYR A 48 -11.19 -5.20 -23.40
CA TYR A 48 -12.01 -4.52 -22.39
C TYR A 48 -11.18 -4.36 -21.12
N HIS A 49 -10.59 -3.18 -20.91
CA HIS A 49 -10.05 -2.80 -19.61
C HIS A 49 -11.22 -2.45 -18.69
N LEU A 50 -11.89 -3.48 -18.16
CA LEU A 50 -12.87 -3.28 -17.11
C LEU A 50 -12.14 -2.65 -15.91
N PRO A 51 -12.54 -1.46 -15.43
CA PRO A 51 -11.96 -0.93 -14.21
C PRO A 51 -12.18 -1.94 -13.09
N ALA A 52 -11.11 -2.27 -12.36
CA ALA A 52 -11.18 -3.18 -11.23
C ALA A 52 -12.32 -2.75 -10.30
N ARG A 53 -13.24 -3.66 -9.98
CA ARG A 53 -14.33 -3.39 -9.05
C ARG A 53 -13.72 -2.88 -7.73
N PRO A 54 -14.19 -1.76 -7.16
CA PRO A 54 -13.72 -1.30 -5.86
C PRO A 54 -13.86 -2.42 -4.85
N GLU A 55 -12.74 -2.84 -4.26
CA GLU A 55 -12.75 -3.80 -3.17
C GLU A 55 -13.56 -3.24 -2.00
N THR A 56 -14.22 -4.12 -1.24
CA THR A 56 -14.98 -3.67 -0.07
C THR A 56 -14.00 -3.12 0.96
N PRO A 57 -14.23 -1.91 1.51
CA PRO A 57 -13.33 -1.34 2.50
C PRO A 57 -13.17 -2.28 3.71
N PRO A 58 -11.94 -2.66 4.07
CA PRO A 58 -11.70 -3.57 5.17
C PRO A 58 -12.07 -2.93 6.51
N SER A 59 -12.49 -3.76 7.46
CA SER A 59 -12.67 -3.34 8.86
C SER A 59 -11.32 -3.05 9.51
N PRO A 60 -11.26 -2.21 10.56
CA PRO A 60 -10.02 -1.93 11.28
C PRO A 60 -9.31 -3.19 11.78
N THR A 61 -8.04 -3.28 11.41
CA THR A 61 -7.16 -4.39 11.78
C THR A 61 -5.94 -3.89 12.55
N CYS A 62 -5.29 -4.85 13.22
CA CYS A 62 -3.99 -4.66 13.84
C CYS A 62 -2.95 -5.43 13.02
N THR A 63 -1.91 -4.75 12.54
CA THR A 63 -0.85 -5.36 11.73
C THR A 63 0.38 -5.75 12.56
N VAL A 64 0.27 -5.74 13.90
CA VAL A 64 1.36 -6.14 14.79
C VAL A 64 1.70 -7.61 14.51
N PRO A 65 2.93 -7.93 14.08
CA PRO A 65 3.29 -9.29 13.66
C PRO A 65 3.58 -10.22 14.85
N PHE A 66 3.55 -9.68 16.08
CA PHE A 66 3.88 -10.38 17.31
C PHE A 66 2.63 -10.73 18.10
N ARG A 67 2.60 -11.93 18.67
CA ARG A 67 1.55 -12.31 19.61
C ARG A 67 1.67 -11.50 20.90
N ARG A 68 0.54 -11.17 21.51
CA ARG A 68 0.51 -10.63 22.85
C ARG A 68 1.12 -11.64 23.82
N ASP A 69 2.03 -11.17 24.65
CA ASP A 69 2.65 -11.98 25.69
C ASP A 69 1.74 -11.99 26.94
N PRO A 70 1.14 -13.15 27.32
CA PRO A 70 0.27 -13.22 28.49
C PRO A 70 1.04 -13.05 29.80
N ASP A 71 2.35 -13.30 29.80
CA ASP A 71 3.22 -13.21 30.97
C ASP A 71 3.91 -11.85 31.07
N PHE A 72 3.46 -10.86 30.29
CA PHE A 72 4.00 -9.51 30.33
C PHE A 72 3.80 -8.89 31.72
N ILE A 73 4.87 -8.88 32.53
CA ILE A 73 4.88 -8.22 33.83
C ILE A 73 5.07 -6.71 33.60
N GLY A 74 3.96 -6.01 33.49
CA GLY A 74 3.92 -4.65 32.99
C GLY A 74 4.38 -3.56 33.96
N ARG A 75 5.10 -2.58 33.41
CA ARG A 75 5.28 -1.24 33.99
C ARG A 75 4.02 -0.41 33.71
N ALA A 76 2.91 -0.72 34.40
CA ALA A 76 1.60 -0.10 34.17
C ALA A 76 1.68 1.44 34.06
N THR A 77 2.48 2.06 34.92
CA THR A 77 2.73 3.52 34.92
C THR A 77 3.30 4.06 33.62
N ILE A 78 4.13 3.31 32.89
CA ILE A 78 4.69 3.75 31.61
C ILE A 78 3.66 3.56 30.49
N LEU A 79 2.90 2.46 30.49
CA LEU A 79 1.82 2.26 29.53
C LEU A 79 0.76 3.37 29.65
N ASP A 80 0.41 3.76 30.87
CA ASP A 80 -0.51 4.87 31.13
C ASP A 80 0.04 6.20 30.57
N GLN A 81 1.34 6.46 30.75
CA GLN A 81 1.98 7.66 30.19
C GLN A 81 1.98 7.65 28.66
N ILE A 82 2.23 6.50 28.04
CA ILE A 82 2.15 6.34 26.58
C ILE A 82 0.73 6.61 26.12
N HIS A 83 -0.25 6.01 26.78
CA HIS A 83 -1.66 6.19 26.47
C HIS A 83 -2.07 7.66 26.54
N GLN A 84 -1.77 8.34 27.65
CA GLN A 84 -2.08 9.76 27.84
C GLN A 84 -1.46 10.67 26.78
N ARG A 85 -0.26 10.36 26.29
CA ARG A 85 0.39 11.14 25.23
C ARG A 85 -0.22 10.84 23.86
N CYS A 86 -0.53 9.58 23.58
CA CYS A 86 -1.07 9.14 22.30
C CYS A 86 -2.58 9.41 22.11
N THR A 87 -3.32 9.77 23.18
CA THR A 87 -4.74 10.17 23.05
C THR A 87 -4.92 11.53 22.39
N VAL A 88 -3.89 12.39 22.41
CA VAL A 88 -3.89 13.67 21.70
C VAL A 88 -3.75 13.41 20.21
N LEU A 89 -4.75 13.82 19.40
CA LEU A 89 -4.72 13.61 17.96
C LEU A 89 -3.49 14.28 17.32
N GLY A 90 -2.77 13.51 16.50
CA GLY A 90 -1.57 13.99 15.81
C GLY A 90 -0.33 14.08 16.70
N SER A 91 -0.37 13.56 17.94
CA SER A 91 0.80 13.52 18.81
C SER A 91 1.79 12.42 18.40
N TRP A 92 3.05 12.65 18.77
CA TRP A 92 4.15 11.72 18.53
C TRP A 92 4.80 11.39 19.88
N THR A 93 4.95 10.09 20.16
CA THR A 93 5.57 9.61 21.40
C THR A 93 6.76 8.73 21.05
N ALA A 94 7.96 9.12 21.48
CA ALA A 94 9.16 8.33 21.32
C ALA A 94 9.46 7.53 22.59
N LEU A 95 9.72 6.23 22.44
CA LEU A 95 10.25 5.38 23.50
C LEU A 95 11.76 5.32 23.39
N VAL A 96 12.46 5.92 24.34
CA VAL A 96 13.93 6.00 24.36
C VAL A 96 14.48 5.27 25.58
N GLY A 97 15.57 4.53 25.38
CA GLY A 97 16.21 3.77 26.45
C GLY A 97 17.24 2.80 25.89
N LEU A 98 18.04 2.22 26.78
CA LEU A 98 19.11 1.29 26.43
C LEU A 98 18.59 0.10 25.59
N GLY A 99 19.48 -0.53 24.81
CA GLY A 99 19.17 -1.79 24.13
C GLY A 99 18.66 -2.85 25.11
N GLY A 100 17.69 -3.66 24.69
CA GLY A 100 17.18 -4.79 25.49
C GLY A 100 16.22 -4.45 26.63
N VAL A 101 15.91 -3.17 26.91
CA VAL A 101 15.00 -2.78 28.01
C VAL A 101 13.51 -3.07 27.76
N GLY A 102 13.17 -3.67 26.60
CA GLY A 102 11.79 -4.07 26.27
C GLY A 102 10.92 -2.97 25.63
N LYS A 103 11.49 -1.98 24.95
CA LYS A 103 10.72 -0.89 24.29
C LYS A 103 9.71 -1.43 23.27
N SER A 104 10.13 -2.35 22.40
CA SER A 104 9.25 -2.96 21.41
C SER A 104 8.16 -3.80 22.09
N GLN A 105 8.48 -4.52 23.17
CA GLN A 105 7.49 -5.26 23.96
C GLN A 105 6.43 -4.33 24.56
N LEU A 106 6.84 -3.15 25.04
CA LEU A 106 5.94 -2.13 25.55
C LEU A 106 5.01 -1.58 24.46
N ALA A 107 5.53 -1.36 23.25
CA ALA A 107 4.73 -0.92 22.10
C ALA A 107 3.74 -2.00 21.64
N ILE A 108 4.15 -3.28 21.67
CA ILE A 108 3.27 -4.43 21.39
C ILE A 108 2.13 -4.46 22.40
N GLU A 109 2.43 -4.41 23.70
CA GLU A 109 1.39 -4.45 24.73
C GLU A 109 0.43 -3.26 24.62
N TYR A 110 0.95 -2.05 24.37
CA TYR A 110 0.12 -0.87 24.12
C TYR A 110 -0.83 -1.05 22.92
N ALA A 111 -0.33 -1.63 21.81
CA ALA A 111 -1.13 -1.90 20.62
C ALA A 111 -2.30 -2.85 20.89
N TYR A 112 -2.10 -3.88 21.72
CA TYR A 112 -3.18 -4.77 22.12
C TYR A 112 -4.17 -4.07 23.05
N GLN A 113 -3.70 -3.32 24.06
CA GLN A 113 -4.56 -2.61 25.00
C GLN A 113 -5.47 -1.57 24.34
N ILE A 114 -4.94 -0.77 23.40
CA ILE A 114 -5.74 0.24 22.72
C ILE A 114 -6.81 -0.39 21.82
N ARG A 115 -6.53 -1.58 21.26
CA ARG A 115 -7.49 -2.32 20.45
C ARG A 115 -8.59 -2.95 21.31
N ASP A 116 -8.25 -3.45 22.50
CA ASP A 116 -9.22 -3.95 23.46
C ASP A 116 -10.17 -2.84 23.92
N GLN A 117 -9.66 -1.61 24.10
CA GLN A 117 -10.44 -0.44 24.49
C GLN A 117 -11.26 0.15 23.34
N SER A 118 -10.69 0.15 22.13
CA SER A 118 -11.27 0.76 20.93
C SER A 118 -11.16 -0.22 19.75
N PRO A 119 -12.10 -1.17 19.59
CA PRO A 119 -12.05 -2.18 18.53
C PRO A 119 -12.07 -1.60 17.10
N ASP A 120 -12.56 -0.37 16.94
CA ASP A 120 -12.65 0.34 15.66
C ASP A 120 -11.39 1.13 15.28
N ILE A 121 -10.32 1.08 16.09
CA ILE A 121 -9.05 1.74 15.79
C ILE A 121 -8.19 0.91 14.83
N TRP A 122 -7.51 1.57 13.90
CA TRP A 122 -6.45 0.94 13.12
C TRP A 122 -5.13 0.95 13.89
N VAL A 123 -4.41 -0.16 13.88
CA VAL A 123 -3.06 -0.23 14.43
C VAL A 123 -2.11 -0.75 13.36
N PHE A 124 -1.19 0.11 12.94
CA PHE A 124 -0.19 -0.21 11.93
C PHE A 124 1.19 -0.33 12.58
N TRP A 125 1.88 -1.42 12.26
CA TRP A 125 3.26 -1.66 12.64
C TRP A 125 4.17 -1.49 11.44
N VAL A 126 5.22 -0.67 11.57
CA VAL A 126 6.19 -0.39 10.52
C VAL A 126 7.58 -0.74 11.03
N HIS A 127 8.27 -1.58 10.27
CA HIS A 127 9.68 -1.88 10.51
C HIS A 127 10.53 -0.78 9.88
N ALA A 128 11.15 0.05 10.72
CA ALA A 128 11.92 1.22 10.31
C ALA A 128 13.44 1.01 10.47
N SER A 129 13.91 -0.23 10.31
CA SER A 129 15.34 -0.58 10.41
C SER A 129 16.18 -0.07 9.24
N ASN A 130 15.57 0.15 8.08
CA ASN A 130 16.18 0.74 6.89
C ASN A 130 15.09 1.13 5.88
N ALA A 131 15.48 1.86 4.83
CA ALA A 131 14.58 2.34 3.77
C ALA A 131 13.75 1.22 3.12
N ALA A 132 14.35 0.08 2.80
CA ALA A 132 13.66 -1.02 2.12
C ALA A 132 12.58 -1.66 3.00
N ARG A 133 12.88 -1.92 4.28
CA ARG A 133 11.92 -2.44 5.28
C ARG A 133 10.80 -1.44 5.54
N PHE A 134 11.14 -0.15 5.57
CA PHE A 134 10.19 0.93 5.77
C PHE A 134 9.21 1.03 4.59
N GLU A 135 9.72 1.05 3.34
CA GLU A 135 8.87 1.06 2.14
C GLU A 135 7.99 -0.18 2.07
N GLN A 136 8.55 -1.36 2.33
CA GLN A 136 7.81 -2.63 2.33
C GLN A 136 6.65 -2.60 3.33
N SER A 137 6.88 -2.08 4.54
CA SER A 137 5.82 -1.93 5.54
C SER A 137 4.69 -1.00 5.06
N TYR A 138 5.02 0.07 4.32
CA TYR A 138 4.01 0.95 3.73
C TYR A 138 3.22 0.28 2.59
N ARG A 139 3.86 -0.61 1.80
CA ARG A 139 3.15 -1.44 0.81
C ARG A 139 2.17 -2.38 1.49
N GLU A 140 2.58 -3.03 2.57
CA GLU A 140 1.70 -3.89 3.37
C GLU A 140 0.51 -3.11 3.97
N ILE A 141 0.72 -1.89 4.46
CA ILE A 141 -0.39 -1.04 4.92
C ILE A 141 -1.38 -0.76 3.78
N ALA A 142 -0.87 -0.39 2.59
CA ALA A 142 -1.71 -0.14 1.44
C ALA A 142 -2.52 -1.37 1.01
N ASP A 143 -1.91 -2.56 1.10
CA ASP A 143 -2.54 -3.86 0.83
C ASP A 143 -3.55 -4.27 1.88
N VAL A 144 -3.33 -3.94 3.15
CA VAL A 144 -4.27 -4.18 4.24
C VAL A 144 -5.50 -3.31 4.06
N VAL A 145 -5.33 -2.03 3.74
CA VAL A 145 -6.43 -1.06 3.62
C VAL A 145 -7.01 -0.93 2.22
N LYS A 146 -6.53 -1.75 1.28
CA LYS A 146 -6.99 -1.86 -0.11
C LYS A 146 -6.96 -0.53 -0.88
N ILE A 147 -5.86 0.22 -0.77
CA ILE A 147 -5.70 1.49 -1.49
C ILE A 147 -5.68 1.24 -3.01
N PRO A 148 -6.49 1.95 -3.81
CA PRO A 148 -6.39 1.88 -5.27
C PRO A 148 -5.03 2.32 -5.78
N GLY A 149 -4.46 1.59 -6.75
CA GLY A 149 -3.16 1.89 -7.35
C GLY A 149 -1.94 1.35 -6.58
N ARG A 150 -2.15 0.68 -5.44
CA ARG A 150 -1.07 0.05 -4.65
C ARG A 150 -0.30 -1.05 -5.39
N GLU A 151 -0.96 -1.72 -6.35
CA GLU A 151 -0.41 -2.83 -7.12
C GLU A 151 0.62 -2.37 -8.16
N ASP A 152 0.67 -1.06 -8.48
CA ASP A 152 1.69 -0.50 -9.38
C ASP A 152 3.04 -0.42 -8.63
N PRO A 153 4.08 -1.16 -9.06
CA PRO A 153 5.40 -1.10 -8.42
C PRO A 153 6.01 0.30 -8.43
N LYS A 154 5.64 1.14 -9.41
CA LYS A 154 6.12 2.52 -9.56
C LYS A 154 5.29 3.54 -8.79
N ALA A 155 4.18 3.13 -8.17
CA ALA A 155 3.38 4.04 -7.38
C ALA A 155 4.20 4.58 -6.19
N ASN A 156 4.03 5.87 -5.93
CA ASN A 156 4.55 6.47 -4.69
C ASN A 156 3.69 6.00 -3.52
N ILE A 157 4.11 4.89 -2.90
CA ILE A 157 3.35 4.23 -1.83
C ILE A 157 3.18 5.12 -0.61
N PHE A 158 4.18 5.94 -0.27
CA PHE A 158 4.12 6.87 0.85
C PHE A 158 3.01 7.90 0.65
N LYS A 159 2.89 8.46 -0.56
CA LYS A 159 1.81 9.41 -0.90
C LYS A 159 0.44 8.76 -0.85
N LEU A 160 0.32 7.52 -1.32
CA LEU A 160 -0.93 6.76 -1.27
C LEU A 160 -1.40 6.53 0.17
N VAL A 161 -0.52 5.99 1.03
CA VAL A 161 -0.81 5.75 2.45
C VAL A 161 -1.06 7.06 3.19
N TYR A 162 -0.27 8.11 2.94
CA TYR A 162 -0.50 9.44 3.53
C TYR A 162 -1.90 9.97 3.23
N ASN A 163 -2.31 9.94 1.95
CA ASN A 163 -3.64 10.40 1.55
C ASN A 163 -4.74 9.57 2.20
N TRP A 164 -4.54 8.26 2.34
CA TRP A 164 -5.48 7.40 3.03
C TRP A 164 -5.59 7.74 4.52
N LEU A 165 -4.46 7.85 5.24
CA LEU A 165 -4.41 8.19 6.67
C LEU A 165 -5.06 9.55 6.95
N ARG A 166 -4.83 10.53 6.08
CA ARG A 166 -5.41 11.88 6.19
C ARG A 166 -6.92 11.90 6.00
N ASN A 167 -7.45 11.08 5.09
CA ASN A 167 -8.86 11.09 4.72
C ASN A 167 -9.70 10.01 5.45
N ASN A 168 -9.05 9.13 6.22
CA ASN A 168 -9.74 8.10 6.98
C ASN A 168 -10.57 8.73 8.12
N LYS A 169 -11.83 8.29 8.24
CA LYS A 169 -12.74 8.77 9.31
C LYS A 169 -12.50 8.09 10.64
N ARG A 170 -11.82 6.94 10.63
CA ARG A 170 -11.51 6.17 11.83
C ARG A 170 -10.13 6.56 12.37
N GLN A 171 -9.98 6.45 13.68
CA GLN A 171 -8.70 6.68 14.34
C GLN A 171 -7.68 5.61 13.93
N TRP A 172 -6.41 5.99 13.94
CA TRP A 172 -5.30 5.10 13.61
C TRP A 172 -4.10 5.41 14.50
N ILE A 173 -3.29 4.39 14.75
CA ILE A 173 -1.98 4.50 15.38
C ILE A 173 -0.96 3.89 14.43
N LEU A 174 0.17 4.56 14.27
CA LEU A 174 1.31 4.09 13.49
C LEU A 174 2.50 3.90 14.44
N ILE A 175 2.94 2.67 14.61
CA ILE A 175 4.08 2.30 15.45
C ILE A 175 5.29 2.08 14.53
N LEU A 176 6.32 2.89 14.70
CA LEU A 176 7.59 2.74 14.01
C LEU A 176 8.58 2.03 14.95
N ASP A 177 8.98 0.81 14.62
CA ASP A 177 9.91 0.03 15.43
C ASP A 177 11.30 -0.05 14.79
N ASN A 178 12.33 -0.12 15.63
CA ASN A 178 13.73 -0.23 15.24
C ASN A 178 14.25 0.94 14.37
N ILE A 179 13.87 2.19 14.70
CA ILE A 179 14.50 3.38 14.10
C ILE A 179 15.88 3.62 14.73
N ASP A 180 16.90 2.96 14.18
CA ASP A 180 18.29 3.17 14.63
C ASP A 180 19.00 4.27 13.82
N ASP A 181 18.70 4.34 12.52
CA ASP A 181 19.21 5.37 11.61
C ASP A 181 18.03 6.10 10.97
N ALA A 182 17.77 7.34 11.37
CA ALA A 182 16.68 8.13 10.81
C ALA A 182 17.05 8.82 9.49
N SER A 183 18.29 8.70 9.00
CA SER A 183 18.78 9.41 7.81
C SER A 183 17.89 9.19 6.58
N PHE A 184 17.38 7.97 6.42
CA PHE A 184 16.51 7.60 5.29
C PHE A 184 15.10 8.20 5.35
N LEU A 185 14.69 8.74 6.50
CA LEU A 185 13.40 9.43 6.66
C LEU A 185 13.47 10.88 6.16
N PHE A 186 14.68 11.43 6.04
CA PHE A 186 14.88 12.79 5.57
C PHE A 186 15.10 12.80 4.06
N ILE A 187 14.39 13.70 3.38
CA ILE A 187 14.72 14.05 2.00
C ILE A 187 16.10 14.72 2.07
N GLN A 188 17.12 14.09 1.50
CA GLN A 188 18.35 14.82 1.24
C GLN A 188 18.04 15.84 0.16
N ASN A 189 17.89 17.11 0.55
CA ASN A 189 18.07 18.22 -0.39
C ASN A 189 19.55 18.20 -0.78
N THR A 190 19.90 17.36 -1.74
CA THR A 190 21.08 17.58 -2.54
C THR A 190 20.70 18.61 -3.60
N ASP A 191 20.55 19.84 -3.15
CA ASP A 191 20.73 20.99 -4.05
C ASP A 191 22.19 20.94 -4.48
N SER A 192 22.42 20.50 -5.72
CA SER A 192 23.72 20.61 -6.38
C SER A 192 23.77 21.99 -7.02
N ASP A 193 24.67 22.82 -6.50
CA ASP A 193 25.25 24.09 -7.01
C ASP A 193 24.35 25.13 -7.71
#